data_AF-A0A0P1AZZ4-F1
#
_entry.id   AF-A0A0P1AZZ4-F1
#
_cell.length_a   1.000
_cell.length_b   1.000
_cell.length_c   1.000
_cell.angle_alpha   90.00
_cell.angle_beta   90.00
_cell.angle_gamma   90.00
#
_symmetry.space_group_name_H-M   'P 1'
#
loop_
_entity.id
_entity.type
_entity.pdbx_description
1 polymer ?
#
loop_
_entity_poly.entity_id
_entity_poly.type
_entity_poly.pdbx_seq_one_letter_code
_entity_poly.pdbx_strand_id
1 'polypeptide(L)'
;MKATKAVFQAKAKKYSKLAQEVAEEEGRELAADDFAQRNRGKGLKDRGLRGAGVAPLEGVVRRGRTYNLNEIQGLATPSVYVYRQLGSRYIRIPDLDAKTLVIVQPNRRKCGPKCQISDQLQAMIRTLVYKQHIDQPTYDKLSIDDKKMFKEILAITHLQYSFHDKLTDPMETLRAEYDKLKVGTRE
;
A
#
# COMPACT_ATOMS: atom_id res chain seq x y z
N MET A 1 60.64 38.09 -11.14
CA MET A 1 59.54 38.82 -11.80
C MET A 1 58.53 39.24 -10.75
N LYS A 2 58.28 40.55 -10.57
CA LYS A 2 57.32 41.07 -9.58
C LYS A 2 55.96 41.24 -10.27
N ALA A 3 54.90 40.62 -9.75
CA ALA A 3 53.55 40.79 -10.30
C ALA A 3 53.16 42.29 -10.26
N THR A 4 52.70 42.82 -11.39
CA THR A 4 52.32 44.23 -11.50
C THR A 4 51.07 44.50 -10.66
N LYS A 5 50.98 45.71 -10.07
CA LYS A 5 49.87 46.15 -9.20
C LYS A 5 48.47 45.90 -9.80
N ALA A 6 48.38 45.91 -11.14
CA ALA A 6 47.18 45.57 -11.90
C ALA A 6 46.72 44.11 -11.70
N VAL A 7 47.63 43.14 -11.69
CA VAL A 7 47.31 41.72 -11.48
C VAL A 7 46.80 41.50 -10.04
N PHE A 8 47.38 42.21 -9.07
CA PHE A 8 46.92 42.15 -7.68
C PHE A 8 45.50 42.71 -7.53
N GLN A 9 45.20 43.87 -8.14
CA GLN A 9 43.86 44.46 -8.13
C GLN A 9 42.82 43.57 -8.84
N ALA A 10 43.18 42.94 -9.96
CA ALA A 10 42.30 42.02 -10.67
C ALA A 10 41.99 40.77 -9.84
N LYS A 11 42.99 40.21 -9.14
CA LYS A 11 42.78 39.10 -8.20
C LYS A 11 41.91 39.53 -7.02
N ALA A 12 42.17 40.68 -6.42
CA ALA A 12 41.39 41.20 -5.29
C ALA A 12 39.89 41.36 -5.64
N LYS A 13 39.59 41.89 -6.84
CA LYS A 13 38.20 41.97 -7.33
C LYS A 13 37.55 40.61 -7.59
N LYS A 14 38.31 39.62 -8.07
CA LYS A 14 37.81 38.25 -8.21
C LYS A 14 37.51 37.62 -6.85
N TYR A 15 38.39 37.80 -5.87
CA TYR A 15 38.16 37.30 -4.51
C TYR A 15 36.98 37.98 -3.84
N SER A 16 36.79 39.30 -4.01
CA SER A 16 35.63 39.98 -3.43
C SER A 16 34.31 39.51 -4.06
N LYS A 17 34.31 39.24 -5.36
CA LYS A 17 33.12 38.72 -6.05
C LYS A 17 32.79 37.29 -5.64
N LEU A 18 33.79 36.42 -5.54
CA LEU A 18 33.62 35.06 -5.01
C LEU A 18 33.15 35.07 -3.55
N ALA A 19 33.67 35.98 -2.71
CA ALA A 19 33.22 36.11 -1.33
C ALA A 19 31.75 36.57 -1.23
N GLN A 20 31.29 37.42 -2.15
CA GLN A 20 29.88 37.80 -2.25
C GLN A 20 29.00 36.63 -2.70
N GLU A 21 29.42 35.87 -3.71
CA GLU A 21 28.69 34.70 -4.20
C GLU A 21 28.57 33.61 -3.11
N VAL A 22 29.64 33.35 -2.35
CA VAL A 22 29.62 32.39 -1.22
C VAL A 22 28.70 32.89 -0.09
N ALA A 23 28.74 34.18 0.25
CA ALA A 23 27.85 34.73 1.26
C ALA A 23 26.36 34.70 0.84
N GLU A 24 26.07 34.87 -0.45
CA GLU A 24 24.73 34.72 -1.00
C GLU A 24 24.25 33.26 -1.03
N GLU A 25 25.14 32.30 -1.33
CA GLU A 25 24.83 30.86 -1.25
C GLU A 25 24.62 30.40 0.20
N GLU A 26 25.49 30.80 1.14
CA GLU A 26 25.31 30.54 2.58
C GLU A 26 24.01 31.16 3.10
N GLY A 27 23.65 32.36 2.65
CA GLY A 27 22.37 32.99 2.97
C GLY A 27 21.15 32.21 2.42
N ARG A 28 21.27 31.60 1.24
CA ARG A 28 20.23 30.73 0.66
C ARG A 28 20.14 29.39 1.37
N GLU A 29 21.26 28.79 1.77
CA GLU A 29 21.28 27.56 2.56
C GLU A 29 20.69 27.79 3.96
N LEU A 30 21.04 28.88 4.64
CA LEU A 30 20.45 29.25 5.92
C LEU A 30 18.93 29.51 5.79
N ALA A 31 18.47 30.14 4.70
CA ALA A 31 17.05 30.33 4.44
C ALA A 31 16.31 29.01 4.11
N ALA A 32 16.98 28.08 3.42
CA ALA A 32 16.45 26.74 3.14
C ALA A 32 16.37 25.89 4.42
N ASP A 33 17.36 26.01 5.31
CA ASP A 33 17.37 25.37 6.62
C ASP A 33 16.32 25.96 7.55
N ASP A 34 16.10 27.29 7.54
CA ASP A 34 15.04 27.93 8.34
C ASP A 34 13.64 27.53 7.83
N PHE A 35 13.47 27.35 6.52
CA PHE A 35 12.25 26.77 5.92
C PHE A 35 12.08 25.28 6.25
N ALA A 36 13.15 24.50 6.25
CA ALA A 36 13.14 23.09 6.63
C ALA A 36 12.87 22.90 8.14
N GLN A 37 13.40 23.78 8.99
CA GLN A 37 13.18 23.76 10.43
C GLN A 37 11.76 24.23 10.81
N ARG A 38 11.18 25.21 10.10
CA ARG A 38 9.74 25.55 10.26
C ARG A 38 8.80 24.40 9.91
N ASN A 39 9.17 23.57 8.93
CA ASN A 39 8.41 22.36 8.57
C ASN A 39 8.68 21.15 9.48
N ARG A 40 9.81 21.14 10.22
CA ARG A 40 10.15 20.11 11.22
C ARG A 40 9.79 20.57 12.64
N GLY A 41 8.52 20.94 12.82
CA GLY A 41 7.79 20.75 14.08
C GLY A 41 8.48 21.19 15.37
N LYS A 42 8.70 22.51 15.54
CA LYS A 42 8.79 23.09 16.88
C LYS A 42 7.38 23.02 17.48
N GLY A 43 7.17 22.02 18.34
CA GLY A 43 5.87 21.62 18.85
C GLY A 43 5.05 22.78 19.41
N LEU A 44 4.07 23.26 18.64
CA LEU A 44 2.78 23.54 19.24
C LEU A 44 2.30 22.21 19.81
N LYS A 45 2.26 22.13 21.14
CA LYS A 45 1.32 21.27 21.88
C LYS A 45 -0.12 21.73 21.61
N ASP A 46 -0.46 21.95 20.35
CA ASP A 46 -1.83 21.91 19.94
C ASP A 46 -2.23 20.46 20.10
N ARG A 47 -3.14 20.28 21.04
CA ARG A 47 -4.01 19.12 21.13
C ARG A 47 -4.59 18.91 19.73
N GLY A 48 -3.86 18.17 18.90
CA GLY A 48 -4.17 18.05 17.48
C GLY A 48 -5.63 17.65 17.36
N LEU A 49 -6.38 18.38 16.54
CA LEU A 49 -7.81 18.25 16.21
C LEU A 49 -8.40 16.88 16.58
N ARG A 50 -8.56 16.60 17.88
CA ARG A 50 -9.14 15.36 18.39
C ARG A 50 -10.61 15.67 18.45
N GLY A 51 -11.30 15.35 17.36
CA GLY A 51 -12.74 15.54 17.27
C GLY A 51 -13.14 16.94 16.84
N ALA A 52 -12.69 17.36 15.65
CA ALA A 52 -13.46 18.35 14.90
C ALA A 52 -14.86 17.77 14.60
N GLY A 53 -15.80 17.98 15.52
CA GLY A 53 -17.25 18.05 15.30
C GLY A 53 -18.01 16.82 14.82
N VAL A 54 -17.37 15.72 14.42
CA VAL A 54 -18.12 14.54 13.98
C VAL A 54 -18.68 13.83 15.21
N ALA A 55 -19.96 14.07 15.48
CA ALA A 55 -20.72 13.33 16.47
C ALA A 55 -20.48 11.82 16.26
N PRO A 56 -20.18 11.06 17.32
CA PRO A 56 -20.03 9.63 17.20
C PRO A 56 -21.23 9.02 16.49
N LEU A 57 -20.97 8.10 15.56
CA LEU A 57 -22.04 7.32 14.95
C LEU A 57 -22.89 6.68 16.05
N GLU A 58 -24.19 6.90 15.98
CA GLU A 58 -25.14 6.39 16.95
C GLU A 58 -25.06 4.87 17.01
N GLY A 59 -24.93 4.32 18.23
CA GLY A 59 -24.77 2.88 18.46
C GLY A 59 -23.37 2.30 18.24
N VAL A 60 -22.36 3.08 17.81
CA VAL A 60 -21.01 2.56 17.53
C VAL A 60 -19.94 3.13 18.47
N VAL A 61 -19.29 2.24 19.21
CA VAL A 61 -18.21 2.59 20.15
C VAL A 61 -16.87 2.69 19.41
N ARG A 62 -16.36 3.90 19.24
CA ARG A 62 -15.07 4.13 18.56
C ARG A 62 -13.88 3.72 19.43
N ARG A 63 -13.25 2.58 19.12
CA ARG A 63 -12.00 2.11 19.75
C ARG A 63 -10.76 2.69 19.05
N GLY A 64 -10.55 4.01 19.17
CA GLY A 64 -9.34 4.71 18.70
C GLY A 64 -9.56 5.75 17.59
N ARG A 65 -8.58 5.90 16.68
CA ARG A 65 -8.64 6.95 15.63
C ARG A 65 -9.61 6.64 14.50
N THR A 66 -10.03 5.40 14.31
CA THR A 66 -10.91 5.00 13.20
C THR A 66 -11.94 4.00 13.70
N TYR A 67 -13.11 4.01 13.09
CA TYR A 67 -14.13 3.01 13.36
C TYR A 67 -13.72 1.65 12.79
N ASN A 68 -14.05 0.60 13.54
CA ASN A 68 -13.95 -0.77 13.08
C ASN A 68 -14.92 -0.98 11.92
N LEU A 69 -14.46 -1.60 10.84
CA LEU A 69 -15.26 -1.82 9.64
C LEU A 69 -16.47 -2.70 9.94
N ASN A 70 -16.36 -3.70 10.82
CA ASN A 70 -17.48 -4.57 11.22
C ASN A 70 -18.62 -3.80 11.89
N GLU A 71 -18.28 -2.84 12.76
CA GLU A 71 -19.26 -2.10 13.57
C GLU A 71 -20.02 -1.06 12.75
N ILE A 72 -19.46 -0.64 11.62
CA ILE A 72 -20.07 0.36 10.73
C ILE A 72 -20.66 -0.25 9.47
N GLN A 73 -20.66 -1.58 9.33
CA GLN A 73 -21.37 -2.24 8.23
C GLN A 73 -22.86 -1.94 8.35
N GLY A 74 -23.50 -1.59 7.23
CA GLY A 74 -24.91 -1.23 7.19
C GLY A 74 -25.21 0.22 7.56
N LEU A 75 -24.24 0.94 8.15
CA LEU A 75 -24.33 2.40 8.29
C LEU A 75 -23.92 3.07 6.97
N ALA A 76 -24.58 4.16 6.61
CA ALA A 76 -24.27 4.97 5.42
C ALA A 76 -22.99 5.81 5.60
N THR A 77 -21.90 5.15 6.03
CA THR A 77 -20.60 5.79 6.22
C THR A 77 -19.75 5.70 4.94
N PRO A 78 -18.90 6.70 4.65
CA PRO A 78 -17.99 6.65 3.50
C PRO A 78 -17.11 5.39 3.47
N SER A 79 -16.79 4.83 4.64
CA SER A 79 -15.95 3.64 4.74
C SER A 79 -16.61 2.38 4.19
N VAL A 80 -17.94 2.28 4.21
CA VAL A 80 -18.69 1.15 3.64
C VAL A 80 -18.60 1.11 2.11
N TYR A 81 -18.46 2.28 1.49
CA TYR A 81 -18.28 2.38 0.03
C TYR A 81 -16.82 2.13 -0.39
N VAL A 82 -15.86 2.41 0.49
CA VAL A 82 -14.42 2.23 0.21
C VAL A 82 -13.97 0.79 0.49
N TYR A 83 -14.48 0.18 1.55
CA TYR A 83 -14.08 -1.16 1.99
C TYR A 83 -15.22 -2.15 1.82
N ARG A 84 -14.96 -3.25 1.13
CA ARG A 84 -15.94 -4.33 0.97
C ARG A 84 -15.45 -5.57 1.68
N GLN A 85 -16.38 -6.24 2.36
CA GLN A 85 -16.08 -7.48 3.07
C GLN A 85 -15.80 -8.61 2.06
N LEU A 86 -14.76 -9.38 2.35
CA LEU A 86 -14.41 -10.60 1.65
C LEU A 86 -14.05 -11.65 2.70
N GLY A 87 -14.97 -12.58 2.94
CA GLY A 87 -14.86 -13.54 4.06
C GLY A 87 -14.71 -12.82 5.41
N SER A 88 -13.62 -13.12 6.11
CA SER A 88 -13.27 -12.52 7.41
C SER A 88 -12.47 -11.21 7.31
N ARG A 89 -12.15 -10.74 6.10
CA ARG A 89 -11.31 -9.56 5.84
C ARG A 89 -12.05 -8.55 4.97
N TYR A 90 -11.37 -7.45 4.64
CA TYR A 90 -11.87 -6.40 3.77
C TYR A 90 -10.88 -6.08 2.66
N ILE A 91 -11.40 -5.73 1.50
CA ILE A 91 -10.64 -5.20 0.37
C ILE A 91 -11.00 -3.73 0.18
N ARG A 92 -10.00 -2.93 -0.18
CA ARG A 92 -10.20 -1.55 -0.65
C ARG A 92 -10.59 -1.55 -2.12
N ILE A 93 -11.80 -1.11 -2.43
CA ILE A 93 -12.30 -1.06 -3.82
C ILE A 93 -11.46 -0.10 -4.70
N PRO A 94 -11.07 1.11 -4.25
CA PRO A 94 -10.27 2.00 -5.09
C PRO A 94 -8.89 1.41 -5.45
N ASP A 95 -8.27 0.68 -4.52
CA ASP A 95 -6.99 0.03 -4.79
C ASP A 95 -7.19 -1.15 -5.76
N LEU A 96 -8.26 -1.93 -5.58
CA LEU A 96 -8.63 -3.02 -6.49
C LEU A 96 -8.86 -2.50 -7.92
N ASP A 97 -9.50 -1.34 -8.08
CA ASP A 97 -9.72 -0.68 -9.37
C ASP A 97 -8.40 -0.25 -10.02
N ALA A 98 -7.45 0.20 -9.22
CA ALA A 98 -6.07 0.52 -9.62
C ALA A 98 -5.16 -0.73 -9.75
N LYS A 99 -5.73 -1.93 -9.87
CA LYS A 99 -5.00 -3.21 -10.03
C LYS A 99 -3.99 -3.47 -8.90
N THR A 100 -4.25 -2.91 -7.73
CA THR A 100 -3.42 -3.07 -6.54
C THR A 100 -4.24 -3.71 -5.44
N LEU A 101 -3.91 -4.95 -5.09
CA LEU A 101 -4.61 -5.65 -4.03
C LEU A 101 -4.10 -5.20 -2.66
N VAL A 102 -5.04 -4.70 -1.85
CA VAL A 102 -4.81 -4.36 -0.44
C VAL A 102 -5.90 -5.01 0.41
N ILE A 103 -5.51 -6.05 1.15
CA ILE A 103 -6.37 -6.73 2.11
C ILE A 103 -6.14 -6.12 3.49
N VAL A 104 -7.21 -5.86 4.21
CA VAL A 104 -7.16 -5.32 5.57
C VAL A 104 -8.07 -6.10 6.53
N GLN A 105 -7.72 -6.04 7.80
CA GLN A 105 -8.56 -6.47 8.91
C GLN A 105 -9.71 -5.48 9.15
N PRO A 106 -10.73 -5.87 9.92
CA PRO A 106 -11.80 -4.96 10.32
C PRO A 106 -11.31 -3.69 11.04
N ASN A 107 -10.23 -3.80 11.83
CA ASN A 107 -9.55 -2.66 12.48
C ASN A 107 -8.69 -1.81 11.51
N ARG A 108 -8.78 -2.05 10.19
CA ARG A 108 -8.04 -1.39 9.11
C ARG A 108 -6.53 -1.61 9.10
N ARG A 109 -6.02 -2.58 9.87
CA ARG A 109 -4.63 -3.04 9.76
C ARG A 109 -4.46 -3.85 8.48
N LYS A 110 -3.37 -3.64 7.76
CA LYS A 110 -3.08 -4.38 6.52
C LYS A 110 -2.78 -5.84 6.81
N CYS A 111 -3.25 -6.71 5.94
CA CYS A 111 -2.94 -8.13 5.89
C CYS A 111 -2.00 -8.38 4.71
N GLY A 112 -0.71 -8.50 5.00
CA GLY A 112 0.31 -8.71 3.97
C GLY A 112 0.73 -7.45 3.21
N PRO A 113 1.68 -7.59 2.27
CA PRO A 113 2.15 -6.51 1.41
C PRO A 113 1.08 -6.08 0.41
N LYS A 114 1.29 -4.92 -0.22
CA LYS A 114 0.48 -4.52 -1.38
C LYS A 114 0.97 -5.32 -2.60
N CYS A 115 0.07 -5.97 -3.31
CA CYS A 115 0.40 -6.77 -4.48
C CYS A 115 -0.20 -6.15 -5.74
N GLN A 116 0.56 -6.16 -6.84
CA GLN A 116 -0.02 -5.87 -8.16
C GLN A 116 -0.72 -7.13 -8.67
N ILE A 117 -1.87 -6.96 -9.32
CA ILE A 117 -2.68 -8.07 -9.83
C ILE A 117 -2.94 -7.89 -11.32
N SER A 118 -3.09 -9.01 -12.03
CA SER A 118 -3.49 -9.02 -13.44
C SER A 118 -4.96 -8.62 -13.61
N ASP A 119 -5.34 -8.21 -14.82
CA ASP A 119 -6.71 -7.79 -15.16
C ASP A 119 -7.71 -8.94 -15.00
N GLN A 120 -7.26 -10.16 -15.33
CA GLN A 120 -8.07 -11.37 -15.16
C GLN A 120 -8.31 -11.68 -13.69
N LEU A 121 -7.25 -11.60 -12.86
CA LEU A 121 -7.36 -11.81 -11.42
C LEU A 121 -8.20 -10.72 -10.75
N GLN A 122 -8.09 -9.46 -11.20
CA GLN A 122 -8.93 -8.36 -10.74
C GLN A 122 -10.42 -8.62 -11.01
N ALA A 123 -10.78 -9.05 -12.22
CA ALA A 123 -12.16 -9.37 -12.58
C ALA A 123 -12.73 -10.53 -11.75
N MET A 124 -11.91 -11.55 -11.50
CA MET A 124 -12.22 -12.66 -10.60
C MET A 124 -12.48 -12.18 -9.17
N ILE A 125 -11.59 -11.37 -8.60
CA ILE A 125 -11.73 -10.83 -7.24
C ILE A 125 -12.98 -9.94 -7.15
N ARG A 126 -13.26 -9.10 -8.16
CA ARG A 126 -14.51 -8.31 -8.20
C ARG A 126 -15.74 -9.21 -8.18
N THR A 127 -15.76 -10.25 -9.01
CA THR A 127 -16.87 -11.21 -9.05
C THR A 127 -17.07 -11.86 -7.69
N LEU A 128 -15.98 -12.27 -7.04
CA LEU A 128 -16.00 -12.83 -5.70
C LEU A 128 -16.53 -11.83 -4.65
N VAL A 129 -16.10 -10.57 -4.70
CA VAL A 129 -16.48 -9.52 -3.75
C VAL A 129 -17.96 -9.12 -3.87
N TYR A 130 -18.50 -9.07 -5.09
CA TYR A 130 -19.88 -8.61 -5.32
C TYR A 130 -20.90 -9.74 -5.41
N LYS A 131 -20.54 -10.86 -6.03
CA LYS A 131 -21.44 -12.00 -6.26
C LYS A 131 -21.20 -13.17 -5.32
N GLN A 132 -20.13 -13.16 -4.53
CA GLN A 132 -19.74 -14.26 -3.63
C GLN A 132 -19.67 -15.62 -4.33
N HIS A 133 -19.28 -15.63 -5.60
CA HIS A 133 -19.22 -16.80 -6.46
C HIS A 133 -17.84 -16.92 -7.08
N ILE A 134 -17.31 -18.15 -7.14
CA ILE A 134 -16.08 -18.46 -7.87
C ILE A 134 -16.46 -19.15 -9.17
N ASP A 135 -16.06 -18.56 -10.29
CA ASP A 135 -16.33 -19.09 -11.60
C ASP A 135 -15.17 -19.99 -12.05
N GLN A 136 -15.31 -21.29 -11.83
CA GLN A 136 -14.29 -22.31 -12.14
C GLN A 136 -13.68 -22.20 -13.56
N PRO A 137 -14.46 -22.01 -14.66
CA PRO A 137 -13.87 -21.91 -16.00
C PRO A 137 -13.03 -20.65 -16.18
N THR A 138 -13.31 -19.58 -15.42
CA THR A 138 -12.51 -18.36 -15.42
C THR A 138 -11.22 -18.58 -14.62
N TYR A 139 -11.30 -19.29 -13.49
CA TYR A 139 -10.12 -19.70 -12.71
C TYR A 139 -9.17 -20.58 -13.52
N ASP A 140 -9.67 -21.56 -14.27
CA ASP A 140 -8.83 -22.50 -15.03
C ASP A 140 -8.03 -21.81 -16.15
N LYS A 141 -8.53 -20.68 -16.67
CA LYS A 141 -7.85 -19.85 -17.68
C LYS A 141 -6.78 -18.92 -17.12
N LEU A 142 -6.73 -18.73 -15.79
CA LEU A 142 -5.73 -17.89 -15.16
C LEU A 142 -4.31 -18.46 -15.31
N SER A 143 -3.33 -17.56 -15.32
CA SER A 143 -1.92 -17.91 -15.22
C SER A 143 -1.64 -18.67 -13.91
N ILE A 144 -0.56 -19.46 -13.88
CA ILE A 144 -0.18 -20.23 -12.69
C ILE A 144 0.08 -19.30 -11.50
N ASP A 145 0.70 -18.15 -11.73
CA ASP A 145 1.01 -17.18 -10.67
C ASP A 145 -0.26 -16.51 -10.14
N ASP A 146 -1.21 -16.16 -11.01
CA ASP A 146 -2.51 -15.63 -10.59
C ASP A 146 -3.33 -16.67 -9.83
N LYS A 147 -3.28 -17.95 -10.22
CA LYS A 147 -3.94 -19.04 -9.48
C LYS A 147 -3.37 -19.19 -8.07
N LYS A 148 -2.04 -19.15 -7.93
CA LYS A 148 -1.36 -19.17 -6.61
C LYS A 148 -1.81 -17.99 -5.77
N MET A 149 -1.76 -16.78 -6.33
CA MET A 149 -2.17 -15.57 -5.63
C MET A 149 -3.65 -15.62 -5.23
N PHE A 150 -4.53 -16.10 -6.10
CA PHE A 150 -5.95 -16.28 -5.78
C PHE A 150 -6.17 -17.24 -4.61
N LYS A 151 -5.44 -18.37 -4.56
CA LYS A 151 -5.48 -19.29 -3.42
C LYS A 151 -5.00 -18.67 -2.11
N GLU A 152 -3.94 -17.86 -2.15
CA GLU A 152 -3.46 -17.12 -0.99
C GLU A 152 -4.51 -16.12 -0.48
N ILE A 153 -5.22 -15.44 -1.40
CA ILE A 153 -6.32 -14.53 -1.05
C ILE A 153 -7.43 -15.30 -0.34
N LEU A 154 -7.85 -16.46 -0.87
CA LEU A 154 -8.84 -17.31 -0.22
C LEU A 154 -8.36 -17.76 1.17
N ALA A 155 -7.07 -18.05 1.33
CA ALA A 155 -6.47 -18.40 2.63
C ALA A 155 -6.58 -17.25 3.63
N ILE A 156 -6.08 -16.06 3.28
CA ILE A 156 -6.04 -14.89 4.15
C ILE A 156 -7.44 -14.42 4.55
N THR A 157 -8.41 -14.59 3.65
CA THR A 157 -9.82 -14.24 3.84
C THR A 157 -10.62 -15.33 4.55
N HIS A 158 -10.04 -16.52 4.76
CA HIS A 158 -10.69 -17.72 5.30
C HIS A 158 -11.87 -18.23 4.47
N LEU A 159 -11.89 -17.94 3.18
CA LEU A 159 -12.94 -18.40 2.28
C LEU A 159 -12.71 -19.82 1.75
N GLN A 160 -11.55 -20.42 2.03
CA GLN A 160 -11.19 -21.77 1.55
C GLN A 160 -12.20 -22.85 1.94
N TYR A 161 -12.83 -22.71 3.11
CA TYR A 161 -13.82 -23.68 3.61
C TYR A 161 -15.25 -23.33 3.20
N SER A 162 -15.48 -22.10 2.72
CA SER A 162 -16.82 -21.61 2.38
C SER A 162 -17.27 -22.08 1.00
N PHE A 163 -16.35 -22.46 0.12
CA PHE A 163 -16.67 -23.00 -1.19
C PHE A 163 -16.58 -24.53 -1.15
N HIS A 164 -17.70 -25.21 -1.41
CA HIS A 164 -17.77 -26.68 -1.46
C HIS A 164 -16.94 -27.27 -2.61
N ASP A 165 -16.74 -26.50 -3.68
CA ASP A 165 -15.88 -26.86 -4.80
C ASP A 165 -14.42 -26.60 -4.42
N LYS A 166 -13.68 -27.70 -4.20
CA LYS A 166 -12.23 -27.64 -3.97
C LYS A 166 -11.56 -27.13 -5.24
N LEU A 167 -11.11 -25.87 -5.24
CA LEU A 167 -10.24 -25.37 -6.28
C LEU A 167 -8.97 -26.23 -6.34
N THR A 168 -8.74 -26.89 -7.48
CA THR A 168 -7.55 -27.73 -7.72
C THR A 168 -6.27 -26.94 -7.48
N ASP A 169 -5.28 -27.52 -6.79
CA ASP A 169 -4.01 -26.85 -6.55
C ASP A 169 -3.18 -26.79 -7.84
N PRO A 170 -2.82 -25.58 -8.32
CA PRO A 170 -2.02 -25.45 -9.53
C PRO A 170 -0.68 -26.19 -9.45
N MET A 171 -0.17 -26.50 -8.26
CA MET A 171 1.08 -27.25 -8.06
C MET A 171 0.90 -28.75 -7.86
N GLU A 172 -0.33 -29.24 -7.80
CA GLU A 172 -0.64 -30.65 -7.52
C GLU A 172 -0.16 -31.55 -8.66
N THR A 173 -0.37 -31.13 -9.91
CA THR A 173 0.09 -31.85 -11.11
C THR A 173 1.61 -31.93 -11.18
N LEU A 174 2.31 -30.83 -10.93
CA LEU A 174 3.78 -30.79 -10.94
C LEU A 174 4.38 -31.64 -9.82
N ARG A 175 3.77 -31.64 -8.63
CA ARG A 175 4.20 -32.52 -7.52
C ARG A 175 4.01 -33.99 -7.88
N ALA A 176 2.86 -34.34 -8.45
CA ALA A 176 2.59 -35.71 -8.88
C ALA A 176 3.56 -36.20 -9.97
N GLU A 177 3.97 -35.33 -10.91
CA GLU A 177 5.00 -35.66 -11.91
C GLU A 177 6.39 -35.79 -11.29
N TYR A 178 6.78 -34.89 -10.39
CA TYR A 178 8.05 -34.97 -9.68
C TYR A 178 8.16 -36.25 -8.84
N ASP A 179 7.09 -36.61 -8.12
CA ASP A 179 7.08 -37.81 -7.28
C ASP A 179 7.22 -39.09 -8.11
N LYS A 180 6.62 -39.15 -9.32
CA LYS A 180 6.84 -40.26 -10.26
C LYS A 180 8.31 -40.39 -10.66
N LEU A 181 8.98 -39.28 -10.95
CA LEU A 181 10.38 -39.28 -11.36
C LEU A 181 11.34 -39.63 -10.22
N LYS A 182 11.01 -39.21 -8.99
CA LYS A 182 11.78 -39.53 -7.78
C LYS A 182 11.68 -41.00 -7.39
N VAL A 183 10.55 -41.63 -7.65
CA VAL A 183 10.36 -43.07 -7.39
C VAL A 183 11.11 -43.91 -8.43
N GLY A 184 11.16 -43.48 -9.70
CA GLY A 184 11.86 -44.21 -10.78
C GLY A 184 13.40 -44.10 -10.80
N THR A 185 14.01 -43.34 -9.89
CA THR A 185 15.48 -43.15 -9.82
C THR A 185 16.15 -43.94 -8.68
N ARG A 186 15.41 -44.82 -8.00
CA ARG A 186 15.91 -45.65 -6.88
C ARG A 186 16.13 -47.12 -7.24
N GLU A 187 16.21 -47.46 -8.52
CA GLU A 187 16.57 -48.81 -8.99
C GLU A 187 18.03 -48.87 -9.45
#